data_AF-A0A2P4Y786-F1
#
_entry.id   AF-A0A2P4Y786-F1
#
_cell.length_a   1.000
_cell.length_b   1.000
_cell.length_c   1.000
_cell.angle_alpha   90.00
_cell.angle_beta   90.00
_cell.angle_gamma   90.00
#
_symmetry.space_group_name_H-M   'P 1'
#
loop_
_entity.id
_entity.type
_entity.pdbx_description
1 polymer ?
#
loop_
_entity_poly.entity_id
_entity_poly.type
_entity_poly.pdbx_seq_one_letter_code
_entity_poly.pdbx_strand_id
1 'polypeptide(L)' 'MWGILARAVYAHGRQFQTREDLIETIQASWAAIGQDLITKLVESMPKRCIATLELYGAKTKY' A
#
# COMPACT_ATOMS: atom_id res chain seq x y z
N MET A 1 -0.09 -2.40 -1.86
CA MET A 1 -0.27 -1.02 -2.34
C MET A 1 -1.30 -0.25 -1.49
N TRP A 2 -2.56 -0.65 -1.48
CA TRP A 2 -3.63 0.06 -0.76
C TRP A 2 -3.31 0.44 0.69
N GLY A 3 -2.70 -0.46 1.47
CA GLY A 3 -2.29 -0.15 2.84
C GLY A 3 -1.24 0.97 2.97
N ILE A 4 -0.39 1.19 1.97
CA ILE A 4 0.56 2.30 1.94
C ILE A 4 -0.17 3.61 1.61
N LEU A 5 -1.02 3.58 0.58
CA LEU A 5 -1.82 4.75 0.19
C LEU A 5 -2.72 5.21 1.35
N ALA A 6 -3.41 4.28 2.02
CA ALA A 6 -4.25 4.60 3.18
C ALA A 6 -3.44 5.26 4.32
N ARG A 7 -2.22 4.76 4.61
CA ARG A 7 -1.34 5.37 5.61
C ARG A 7 -0.92 6.79 5.25
N ALA A 8 -0.71 7.08 3.97
CA ALA A 8 -0.39 8.43 3.51
C ALA A 8 -1.62 9.36 3.59
N VAL A 9 -2.79 8.90 3.14
CA VAL A 9 -4.04 9.68 3.14
C VAL A 9 -4.48 10.05 4.56
N TYR A 10 -4.40 9.10 5.49
CA TYR A 10 -4.80 9.29 6.90
C TYR A 10 -3.62 9.57 7.84
N ALA A 11 -2.49 10.05 7.30
CA ALA A 11 -1.31 10.34 8.09
C ALA A 11 -1.64 11.30 9.25
N HIS A 12 -1.05 11.04 10.41
CA HIS A 12 -1.28 11.82 11.64
C HIS A 12 -2.74 11.87 12.12
N GLY A 13 -3.55 10.86 11.77
CA GLY A 13 -4.95 10.78 12.21
C GLY A 13 -5.87 11.73 11.46
N ARG A 14 -5.44 12.28 10.32
CA ARG A 14 -6.20 13.19 9.46
C ARG A 14 -7.62 12.65 9.22
N GLN A 15 -8.61 13.51 9.40
CA GLN A 15 -10.02 13.24 9.09
C GLN A 15 -10.48 14.20 7.98
N PHE A 16 -11.55 13.84 7.28
CA PHE A 16 -12.11 14.64 6.19
C PHE A 16 -13.58 14.94 6.48
N GLN A 17 -13.97 16.20 6.28
CA GLN A 17 -15.35 16.65 6.46
C GLN A 17 -16.17 16.50 5.17
N THR A 18 -15.49 16.58 4.02
CA THR A 18 -16.12 16.46 2.70
C THR A 18 -15.54 15.28 1.92
N ARG A 19 -16.32 14.79 0.97
CA ARG A 19 -15.88 13.74 0.06
C ARG A 19 -14.82 14.28 -0.91
N GLU A 20 -14.95 15.54 -1.29
CA GLU A 20 -14.09 16.23 -2.24
C GLU A 20 -12.66 16.33 -1.70
N ASP A 21 -12.49 16.76 -0.44
CA ASP A 21 -11.18 16.84 0.22
C ASP A 21 -10.49 15.48 0.32
N LEU A 22 -11.29 14.42 0.58
CA LEU A 22 -10.78 13.05 0.63
C LEU A 22 -10.29 12.60 -0.76
N ILE A 23 -11.06 12.86 -1.81
CA ILE A 23 -10.69 12.50 -3.19
C ILE A 23 -9.41 13.24 -3.61
N GLU A 24 -9.33 14.55 -3.37
CA GLU A 24 -8.15 15.35 -3.69
C GLU A 24 -6.92 14.81 -2.96
N THR A 25 -7.06 14.49 -1.67
CA THR A 25 -5.95 13.93 -0.88
C THR A 25 -5.51 12.55 -1.37
N ILE A 26 -6.45 11.70 -1.78
CA ILE A 26 -6.13 10.39 -2.37
C ILE A 26 -5.31 10.59 -3.66
N GLN A 27 -5.73 11.49 -4.53
CA GLN A 27 -5.03 11.78 -5.79
C GLN A 27 -3.63 12.34 -5.54
N ALA A 28 -3.50 13.32 -4.64
CA ALA A 28 -2.21 13.89 -4.27
C ALA A 28 -1.28 12.85 -3.63
N SER A 29 -1.79 12.02 -2.72
CA SER A 29 -1.03 10.95 -2.08
C SER A 29 -0.58 9.88 -3.07
N TRP A 30 -1.43 9.57 -4.06
CA TRP A 30 -1.07 8.65 -5.14
C TRP A 30 0.03 9.21 -6.04
N ALA A 31 -0.10 10.48 -6.46
CA ALA A 31 0.91 11.15 -7.29
C ALA A 31 2.28 11.27 -6.58
N ALA A 32 2.29 11.36 -5.26
CA ALA A 32 3.51 11.39 -4.45
C ALA A 32 4.18 10.01 -4.28
N ILE A 33 3.51 8.91 -4.62
CA ILE A 33 4.10 7.57 -4.55
C ILE A 33 5.07 7.38 -5.72
N GLY A 34 6.35 7.25 -5.38
CA GLY A 34 7.41 6.99 -6.35
C GLY A 34 7.31 5.61 -7.01
N GLN A 35 7.73 5.55 -8.27
CA GLN A 35 7.82 4.30 -9.04
C GLN A 35 8.75 3.28 -8.36
N ASP A 36 9.78 3.74 -7.64
CA ASP A 36 10.72 2.88 -6.93
C ASP A 36 10.03 1.98 -5.89
N LEU A 37 9.00 2.51 -5.21
CA LEU A 37 8.22 1.76 -4.25
C LEU A 37 7.43 0.64 -4.94
N ILE A 38 6.82 0.95 -6.08
CA ILE A 38 6.06 -0.03 -6.88
C ILE A 38 7.00 -1.14 -7.36
N THR A 39 8.16 -0.76 -7.88
CA THR A 39 9.20 -1.70 -8.33
C THR A 39 9.63 -2.62 -7.18
N LYS A 40 9.95 -2.08 -5.99
CA LYS A 40 10.32 -2.89 -4.81
C LYS A 40 9.21 -3.86 -4.38
N LEU A 41 7.94 -3.45 -4.48
CA LEU A 41 6.82 -4.34 -4.17
C LEU A 41 6.76 -5.52 -5.14
N VAL A 42 6.91 -5.26 -6.45
CA VAL A 42 6.93 -6.30 -7.49
C VAL A 42 8.14 -7.23 -7.32
N GLU A 43 9.34 -6.67 -7.13
CA GLU A 43 10.57 -7.43 -6.88
C GLU A 43 10.47 -8.32 -5.64
N SER A 44 9.68 -7.94 -4.64
CA SER A 44 9.46 -8.76 -3.44
C SER A 44 8.54 -9.96 -3.65
N MET A 45 7.77 -10.03 -4.74
CA MET A 45 6.73 -11.05 -4.95
C MET A 45 7.25 -12.49 -4.96
N PRO A 46 8.37 -12.84 -5.64
CA PRO A 46 8.89 -14.21 -5.62
C PRO A 46 9.14 -14.72 -4.20
N LYS A 47 9.67 -13.87 -3.31
CA LYS A 47 9.90 -14.22 -1.90
C LYS A 47 8.60 -14.52 -1.14
N ARG A 48 7.51 -13.84 -1.47
CA ARG A 48 6.19 -14.09 -0.85
C ARG A 48 5.62 -15.43 -1.30
N CYS A 49 5.75 -15.73 -2.59
CA CYS A 49 5.34 -17.03 -3.14
C CYS A 49 6.11 -18.18 -2.50
N ILE A 50 7.44 -18.04 -2.34
CA ILE A 50 8.27 -19.03 -1.63
C ILE A 50 7.77 -19.21 -0.18
N ALA A 51 7.50 -18.12 0.54
CA ALA A 51 6.98 -18.21 1.91
C ALA A 51 5.63 -18.95 2.00
N THR A 52 4.76 -18.80 1.00
CA THR A 52 3.50 -19.55 0.93
C THR A 52 3.74 -21.05 0.66
N LEU A 53 4.72 -21.38 -0.20
CA LEU A 53 5.09 -22.77 -0.48
C LEU A 53 5.65 -23.47 0.77
N GLU A 54 6.56 -22.81 1.49
CA GLU A 54 7.15 -23.32 2.73
C GLU A 54 6.10 -23.58 3.82
N LEU A 55 5.00 -22.83 3.80
CA LEU A 55 3.88 -22.98 4.72
C LEU A 55 2.73 -23.84 4.16
N TYR A 56 2.95 -24.58 3.07
CA TYR A 56 1.95 -25.45 2.44
C TYR A 56 0.62 -24.73 2.13
N GLY A 57 0.70 -23.47 1.70
CA GLY A 57 -0.46 -22.64 1.39
C GLY A 57 -1.08 -21.91 2.57
N ALA A 58 -0.56 -22.07 3.79
CA ALA A 58 -1.04 -21.34 4.96
C ALA A 58 -0.66 -19.85 4.92
N LYS A 59 -1.31 -19.07 5.80
CA LYS A 59 -1.11 -17.62 5.90
C LYS A 59 0.35 -17.27 6.19
N THR A 60 0.90 -16.34 5.41
CA THR A 60 2.23 -15.75 5.64
C THR A 60 2.13 -14.43 6.42
N LYS A 61 3.28 -13.84 6.76
CA LYS A 61 3.36 -12.52 7.40
C LYS A 61 3.13 -11.33 6.45
N TYR A 62 3.02 -11.58 5.14
CA TYR A 62 2.92 -10.54 4.11
C TYR A 62 1.50 -10.05 3.89
#